data_AF-A0A8T3N3Q5-F1
#
_entry.id   AF-A0A8T3N3Q5-F1
#
_cell.length_a   1.000
_cell.length_b   1.000
_cell.length_c   1.000
_cell.angle_alpha   90.00
_cell.angle_beta   90.00
_cell.angle_gamma   90.00
#
_symmetry.space_group_name_H-M   'P 1'
#
loop_
_entity.id
_entity.type
_entity.pdbx_description
1 polymer ?
#
loop_
_entity_poly.entity_id
_entity_poly.type
_entity_poly.pdbx_seq_one_letter_code
_entity_poly.pdbx_strand_id
1 'polypeptide(L)'
;MTDPAPDAAVEPDRAILRLEVPIASPRELRALRGALLAARATELSEIQRRAGRLNLGYGSDTSRESMSDEVATLRQRWEMLDRLIASIDAASPGDHG
;
A
#
# COMPACT_ATOMS: atom_id res chain seq x y z
N MET A 1 -0.48 -37.24 -30.88
CA MET A 1 -0.36 -35.76 -30.86
C MET A 1 -1.12 -35.32 -29.63
N THR A 2 -0.44 -35.26 -28.49
CA THR A 2 -1.05 -35.01 -27.19
C THR A 2 -1.10 -33.51 -26.98
N ASP A 3 -2.29 -33.01 -26.72
CA ASP A 3 -2.56 -31.62 -26.34
C ASP A 3 -1.74 -31.27 -25.09
N PRO A 4 -0.90 -30.21 -25.07
CA PRO A 4 -0.23 -29.80 -23.85
C PRO A 4 -1.28 -29.31 -22.85
N ALA A 5 -1.22 -29.83 -21.62
CA ALA A 5 -2.06 -29.39 -20.51
C ALA A 5 -1.98 -27.87 -20.34
N PRO A 6 -3.08 -27.20 -19.92
CA PRO A 6 -3.09 -25.77 -19.75
C PRO A 6 -2.00 -25.36 -18.75
N ASP A 7 -1.20 -24.40 -19.18
CA ASP A 7 -0.18 -23.71 -18.42
C ASP A 7 -0.73 -23.41 -17.03
N ALA A 8 -0.28 -24.19 -16.03
CA ALA A 8 -0.71 -24.01 -14.65
C ALA A 8 -0.27 -22.60 -14.26
N ALA A 9 -1.25 -21.70 -14.11
CA ALA A 9 -1.02 -20.32 -13.71
C ALA A 9 -0.09 -20.34 -12.49
N VAL A 10 1.16 -19.92 -12.70
CA VAL A 10 2.12 -19.76 -11.62
C VAL A 10 1.56 -18.64 -10.76
N GLU A 11 0.90 -18.99 -9.66
CA GLU A 11 0.51 -17.99 -8.67
C GLU A 11 1.80 -17.28 -8.26
N PRO A 12 1.85 -15.93 -8.39
CA PRO A 12 3.05 -15.19 -8.07
C PRO A 12 3.44 -15.50 -6.63
N ASP A 13 4.66 -16.00 -6.45
CA ASP A 13 5.19 -16.41 -5.16
C ASP A 13 5.03 -15.26 -4.16
N ARG A 14 4.11 -15.43 -3.20
CA ARG A 14 3.71 -14.35 -2.29
C ARG A 14 4.81 -14.20 -1.24
N ALA A 15 5.78 -13.33 -1.50
CA ALA A 15 6.80 -12.96 -0.53
C ALA A 15 6.15 -12.34 0.72
N ILE A 16 6.32 -12.98 1.88
CA ILE A 16 5.87 -12.48 3.18
C ILE A 16 7.08 -11.92 3.94
N LEU A 17 7.00 -10.65 4.32
CA LEU A 17 7.97 -10.01 5.21
C LEU A 17 7.47 -10.09 6.66
N ARG A 18 8.31 -10.59 7.57
CA ARG A 18 8.06 -10.55 9.03
C ARG A 18 9.03 -9.56 9.67
N LEU A 19 8.49 -8.65 10.49
CA LEU A 19 9.26 -7.64 11.22
C LEU A 19 9.03 -7.83 12.71
N GLU A 20 10.12 -7.89 13.47
CA GLU A 20 10.08 -7.87 14.93
C GLU A 20 10.53 -6.49 15.41
N VAL A 21 9.64 -5.78 16.08
CA VAL A 21 9.90 -4.44 16.63
C VAL A 21 9.58 -4.48 18.11
N PRO A 22 10.57 -4.26 19.00
CA PRO A 22 10.31 -4.15 20.43
C PRO A 22 9.39 -2.97 20.71
N ILE A 23 8.26 -3.21 21.37
CA ILE A 23 7.31 -2.17 21.79
C ILE A 23 7.38 -2.08 23.31
N ALA A 24 7.93 -0.98 23.84
CA ALA A 24 8.14 -0.80 25.26
C ALA A 24 6.85 -0.43 26.02
N SER A 25 5.82 0.07 25.31
CA SER A 25 4.55 0.44 25.94
C SER A 25 3.36 0.49 24.97
N PRO A 26 2.12 0.41 25.46
CA PRO A 26 0.92 0.65 24.64
C PRO A 26 0.88 2.04 24.00
N ARG A 27 1.54 3.04 24.62
CA ARG A 27 1.64 4.40 24.07
C ARG A 27 2.48 4.41 22.80
N GLU A 28 3.57 3.65 22.78
CA GLU A 28 4.45 3.54 21.61
C GLU A 28 3.74 2.85 20.45
N LEU A 29 2.97 1.79 20.72
CA LEU A 29 2.14 1.15 19.70
C LEU A 29 1.12 2.12 19.08
N ARG A 30 0.43 2.92 19.92
CA ARG A 30 -0.50 3.95 19.44
C ARG A 30 0.21 5.04 18.64
N ALA A 31 1.42 5.42 19.03
CA ALA A 31 2.22 6.40 18.29
C ALA A 31 2.65 5.87 16.92
N LEU A 32 3.11 4.62 16.84
CA LEU A 32 3.44 3.95 15.59
C LEU A 32 2.22 3.88 14.66
N ARG A 33 1.08 3.44 15.19
CA ARG A 33 -0.19 3.41 14.44
C ARG A 33 -0.58 4.80 13.92
N GLY A 34 -0.48 5.82 14.77
CA GLY A 34 -0.76 7.21 14.38
C GLY A 34 0.16 7.71 13.26
N ALA A 35 1.46 7.39 13.33
CA ALA A 35 2.42 7.75 12.30
C ALA A 35 2.10 7.08 10.94
N LEU A 36 1.71 5.81 10.95
CA LEU A 36 1.31 5.10 9.73
C LEU A 36 0.02 5.65 9.13
N LEU A 37 -0.96 6.00 9.95
CA LEU A 37 -2.18 6.67 9.50
C LEU A 37 -1.89 8.04 8.88
N ALA A 38 -0.99 8.82 9.49
CA ALA A 38 -0.57 10.10 8.93
C ALA A 38 0.12 9.91 7.57
N ALA A 39 1.04 8.94 7.46
CA ALA A 39 1.70 8.61 6.20
C ALA A 39 0.67 8.20 5.13
N ARG A 40 -0.32 7.37 5.49
CA ARG A 40 -1.39 6.95 4.57
C ARG A 40 -2.23 8.13 4.08
N ALA A 41 -2.57 9.06 4.97
CA ALA A 41 -3.30 10.27 4.60
C ALA A 41 -2.50 11.12 3.61
N THR A 42 -1.18 11.25 3.80
CA THR A 42 -0.28 11.92 2.86
C THR A 42 -0.29 11.28 1.48
N GLU A 43 -0.18 9.95 1.37
CA GLU A 43 -0.26 9.25 0.07
C GLU A 43 -1.60 9.50 -0.62
N LEU A 44 -2.70 9.45 0.13
CA LEU A 44 -4.03 9.70 -0.42
C LEU A 44 -4.18 11.13 -0.97
N SER A 45 -3.69 12.13 -0.23
CA SER A 45 -3.67 13.52 -0.70
C SER A 45 -2.85 13.69 -1.97
N GLU A 46 -1.71 13.01 -2.08
CA GLU A 46 -0.86 13.05 -3.26
C GLU A 46 -1.50 12.39 -4.48
N ILE A 47 -2.22 11.27 -4.29
CA ILE A 47 -3.03 10.63 -5.35
C ILE A 47 -4.12 11.58 -5.84
N GLN A 48 -4.88 12.19 -4.91
CA GLN A 48 -5.98 13.12 -5.24
C GLN A 48 -5.47 14.37 -5.96
N ARG A 49 -4.36 14.94 -5.50
CA ARG A 49 -3.71 16.09 -6.14
C ARG A 49 -3.31 15.80 -7.58
N ARG A 50 -2.78 14.60 -7.86
CA ARG A 50 -2.41 14.19 -9.21
C ARG A 50 -3.62 13.91 -10.10
N ALA A 51 -4.66 13.27 -9.57
CA ALA A 51 -5.92 13.07 -10.28
C ALA A 51 -6.57 14.41 -10.71
N GLY A 52 -6.52 15.42 -9.84
CA GLY A 52 -6.99 16.77 -10.17
C GLY A 52 -6.22 17.42 -11.33
N ARG A 53 -4.91 17.20 -11.45
CA ARG A 53 -4.09 17.72 -12.57
C ARG A 53 -4.45 17.06 -13.91
N LEU A 54 -4.76 15.77 -13.91
CA LEU A 54 -5.16 15.02 -15.10
C LEU A 54 -6.47 15.55 -15.69
N ASN A 55 -7.44 15.88 -14.85
CA ASN A 55 -8.73 16.43 -15.28
C ASN A 55 -8.64 17.83 -15.91
N LEU A 56 -7.54 18.56 -15.70
CA LEU A 56 -7.32 19.90 -16.24
C LEU A 56 -6.61 19.91 -17.61
N GLY A 57 -6.40 18.74 -18.24
CA GLY A 57 -6.03 18.64 -19.67
C GLY A 57 -4.56 18.92 -20.02
N TYR A 58 -3.68 19.13 -19.05
CA TYR A 58 -2.25 19.34 -19.28
C TYR A 58 -1.50 18.00 -19.37
N GLY A 59 -1.44 17.38 -20.55
CA GLY A 59 -0.54 16.24 -20.73
C GLY A 59 -0.45 15.72 -22.15
N SER A 60 0.74 15.88 -22.75
CA SER A 60 1.20 15.08 -23.89
C SER A 60 1.26 13.60 -23.53
N ASP A 61 1.29 12.69 -24.50
CA ASP A 61 1.24 11.24 -24.24
C ASP A 61 2.38 10.75 -23.31
N THR A 62 3.59 11.29 -23.43
CA THR A 62 4.71 11.01 -22.53
C THR A 62 4.46 11.50 -21.10
N SER A 63 3.77 12.63 -20.94
CA SER A 63 3.37 13.14 -19.63
C SER A 63 2.30 12.28 -18.97
N ARG A 64 1.46 11.59 -19.75
CA ARG A 64 0.43 10.67 -19.25
C ARG A 64 1.04 9.36 -18.77
N GLU A 65 2.01 8.81 -19.50
CA GLU A 65 2.71 7.57 -19.15
C GLU A 65 3.52 7.71 -17.86
N SER A 66 4.38 8.74 -17.75
CA SER A 66 5.14 9.01 -16.52
C SER A 66 4.24 9.25 -15.30
N MET A 67 3.10 9.93 -15.49
CA MET A 67 2.13 10.15 -14.41
C MET A 67 1.41 8.85 -14.02
N SER A 68 1.18 7.94 -14.97
CA SER A 68 0.60 6.61 -14.69
C SER A 68 1.50 5.80 -13.77
N ASP A 69 2.81 5.79 -14.03
CA ASP A 69 3.79 5.06 -13.22
C ASP A 69 3.93 5.65 -11.81
N GLU A 70 3.90 6.97 -11.69
CA GLU A 70 3.88 7.65 -10.39
C GLU A 70 2.62 7.29 -9.59
N VAL A 71 1.44 7.31 -10.22
CA VAL A 71 0.17 6.96 -9.56
C VAL A 71 0.15 5.49 -9.15
N ALA A 72 0.69 4.59 -9.99
CA ALA A 72 0.83 3.18 -9.66
C ALA A 72 1.73 2.99 -8.42
N THR A 73 2.86 3.70 -8.36
CA THR A 73 3.77 3.67 -7.21
C THR A 73 3.10 4.17 -5.93
N LEU A 74 2.34 5.26 -6.00
CA LEU A 74 1.60 5.80 -4.84
C LEU A 74 0.52 4.83 -4.34
N ARG A 75 -0.22 4.20 -5.27
CA ARG A 75 -1.21 3.18 -4.93
C ARG A 75 -0.57 1.98 -4.25
N GLN A 76 0.56 1.50 -4.77
CA GLN A 76 1.31 0.41 -4.15
C GLN A 76 1.73 0.76 -2.72
N ARG A 77 2.27 1.96 -2.50
CA ARG A 77 2.64 2.44 -1.15
C ARG A 77 1.43 2.54 -0.23
N TRP A 78 0.32 3.06 -0.72
CA TRP A 78 -0.92 3.18 0.03
C TRP A 78 -1.45 1.81 0.47
N GLU A 79 -1.48 0.84 -0.43
CA GLU A 79 -1.89 -0.54 -0.11
C GLU A 79 -0.94 -1.22 0.88
N MET A 80 0.36 -0.93 0.81
CA MET A 80 1.34 -1.43 1.78
C MET A 80 1.09 -0.85 3.17
N LEU A 81 0.81 0.44 3.26
CA LEU A 81 0.45 1.09 4.53
C LEU A 81 -0.84 0.49 5.12
N ASP A 82 -1.84 0.18 4.29
CA ASP A 82 -3.06 -0.51 4.73
C ASP A 82 -2.77 -1.89 5.31
N ARG A 83 -1.93 -2.68 4.64
CA ARG A 83 -1.52 -4.00 5.13
C ARG A 83 -0.75 -3.91 6.44
N LEU A 84 0.12 -2.91 6.60
CA LEU A 84 0.88 -2.69 7.84
C LEU A 84 -0.03 -2.27 9.00
N ILE A 85 -0.96 -1.33 8.78
CA ILE A 85 -1.93 -0.91 9.80
C ILE A 85 -2.80 -2.09 10.24
N ALA A 86 -3.33 -2.87 9.29
CA ALA A 86 -4.11 -4.06 9.61
C ALA A 86 -3.31 -5.09 10.42
N SER A 87 -2.02 -5.27 10.11
CA SER A 87 -1.14 -6.17 10.85
C SER A 87 -0.88 -5.68 12.28
N ILE A 88 -0.73 -4.37 12.48
CA ILE A 88 -0.59 -3.77 13.81
C ILE A 88 -1.87 -3.89 14.61
N ASP A 89 -3.03 -3.67 13.99
CA ASP A 89 -4.34 -3.78 14.64
C ASP A 89 -4.62 -5.23 15.07
N ALA A 90 -4.22 -6.22 14.26
CA ALA A 90 -4.33 -7.64 14.61
C ALA A 90 -3.31 -8.08 15.69
N ALA A 91 -2.12 -7.47 15.71
CA ALA A 91 -1.09 -7.76 16.70
C ALA A 91 -1.31 -7.02 18.02
N SER A 92 -2.09 -5.93 18.01
CA SER A 92 -2.47 -5.22 19.22
C SER A 92 -3.39 -6.13 20.03
N PRO A 93 -3.01 -6.56 21.23
CA PRO A 93 -3.94 -7.25 22.11
C PRO A 93 -5.07 -6.28 22.40
N GLY A 94 -6.23 -6.53 21.79
CA GLY A 94 -7.43 -5.79 22.13
C GLY A 94 -7.72 -6.00 23.61
N ASP A 95 -7.98 -4.91 24.32
CA ASP A 95 -8.94 -4.89 25.43
C ASP A 95 -10.17 -5.71 24.99
N HIS A 96 -10.20 -6.99 25.29
CA HIS A 96 -11.44 -7.74 25.39
C HIS A 96 -12.01 -7.43 26.77
N GLY A 97 -12.62 -6.24 26.87
CA GLY A 97 -13.58 -5.91 27.92
C GLY A 97 -14.99 -6.27 27.44
#